data_AF-A0A1H6EW63-F1
#
_entry.id   AF-A0A1H6EW63-F1
#
_cell.length_a   1.000
_cell.length_b   1.000
_cell.length_c   1.000
_cell.angle_alpha   90.00
_cell.angle_beta   90.00
_cell.angle_gamma   90.00
#
_symmetry.space_group_name_H-M   'P 1'
#
loop_
_entity.id
_entity.type
_entity.pdbx_description
1 polymer ?
#
loop_
_entity_poly.entity_id
_entity_poly.type
_entity_poly.pdbx_seq_one_letter_code
_entity_poly.pdbx_strand_id
1 'polypeptide(L)'
;MSPAQHHHRRELIAGLRALAAFLDSNPQLPVPRYGPVRVSVHPLYDTDASTEAEAIAEVERIAALLGTTPTVQHGHHVTGVEFGSVRYQAVTITQAAMERRAALESYCDAITLDEIEGA
;
A
#
# COMPACT_ATOMS: atom_id res chain seq x y z
N MET A 1 14.01 14.59 -7.28
CA MET A 1 13.12 14.72 -6.10
C MET A 1 12.97 16.19 -5.77
N SER A 2 11.75 16.73 -5.74
CA SER A 2 11.51 18.17 -5.52
C SER A 2 11.73 18.59 -4.05
N PRO A 3 11.89 19.89 -3.74
CA PRO A 3 11.99 20.36 -2.35
C PRO A 3 10.79 19.95 -1.48
N ALA A 4 9.57 19.95 -2.06
CA ALA A 4 8.36 19.49 -1.38
C ALA A 4 8.42 17.99 -1.06
N GLN A 5 8.89 17.16 -2.01
CA GLN A 5 9.09 15.73 -1.77
C GLN A 5 10.18 15.47 -0.70
N HIS A 6 11.24 16.29 -0.66
CA HIS A 6 12.25 16.23 0.40
C HIS A 6 11.68 16.56 1.79
N HIS A 7 10.84 17.59 1.88
CA HIS A 7 10.18 17.94 3.13
C HIS A 7 9.21 16.82 3.57
N HIS A 8 8.36 16.34 2.67
CA HIS A 8 7.44 15.24 2.96
C HIS A 8 8.17 13.97 3.43
N ARG A 9 9.27 13.61 2.76
CA ARG A 9 10.12 12.49 3.19
C ARG A 9 10.67 12.68 4.61
N ARG A 10 11.09 13.89 4.97
CA ARG A 10 11.61 14.18 6.31
C ARG A 10 10.50 14.06 7.38
N GLU A 11 9.33 14.62 7.11
CA GLU A 11 8.17 14.54 8.01
C GLU A 11 7.74 13.09 8.23
N LEU A 12 7.63 12.29 7.15
CA LEU A 12 7.29 10.87 7.24
C LEU A 12 8.29 10.09 8.11
N ILE A 13 9.59 10.29 7.89
CA ILE A 13 10.64 9.60 8.67
C ILE A 13 10.58 10.03 10.14
N ALA A 14 10.36 11.32 10.41
CA ALA A 14 10.24 11.83 11.78
C ALA A 14 9.02 11.23 12.49
N GLY A 15 7.86 11.20 11.82
CA GLY A 15 6.63 10.60 12.34
C GLY A 15 6.77 9.11 12.63
N LEU A 16 7.40 8.33 11.74
CA LEU A 16 7.65 6.89 11.95
C LEU A 16 8.54 6.63 13.18
N ARG A 17 9.57 7.45 13.39
CA ARG A 17 10.43 7.36 14.59
C ARG A 17 9.67 7.72 15.86
N ALA A 18 8.87 8.78 15.81
CA ALA A 18 8.05 9.20 16.95
C ALA A 18 7.01 8.13 17.32
N LEU A 19 6.36 7.51 16.33
CA LEU A 19 5.42 6.41 16.55
C LEU A 19 6.11 5.21 17.20
N ALA A 20 7.30 4.82 16.73
CA ALA A 20 8.06 3.73 17.33
C ALA A 20 8.38 4.02 18.81
N ALA A 21 8.86 5.22 19.12
CA ALA A 21 9.15 5.63 20.50
C ALA A 21 7.89 5.68 21.38
N PHE A 22 6.76 6.13 20.83
CA PHE A 22 5.48 6.16 21.53
C PHE A 22 4.99 4.76 21.90
N LEU A 23 5.06 3.80 20.96
CA LEU A 23 4.65 2.41 21.22
C LEU A 23 5.59 1.72 22.22
N ASP A 24 6.89 1.98 22.14
CA ASP A 24 7.89 1.46 23.10
C ASP A 24 7.63 1.99 24.53
N SER A 25 7.24 3.26 24.65
CA SER A 25 6.90 3.89 25.94
C SER A 25 5.52 3.48 26.49
N ASN A 26 4.69 2.78 25.71
CA ASN A 26 3.32 2.40 26.06
C ASN A 26 3.05 0.91 25.80
N PRO A 27 3.71 -0.01 26.54
CA PRO A 27 3.62 -1.47 26.31
C PRO A 27 2.22 -2.05 26.54
N GLN A 28 1.32 -1.31 27.19
CA GLN A 28 -0.08 -1.66 27.37
C GLN A 28 -0.92 -1.54 26.08
N LEU A 29 -0.42 -0.80 25.07
CA LEU A 29 -1.12 -0.65 23.80
C LEU A 29 -0.82 -1.86 22.91
N PRO A 30 -1.85 -2.49 22.32
CA PRO A 30 -1.64 -3.59 21.40
C PRO A 30 -1.02 -3.09 20.09
N VAL A 31 -0.11 -3.89 19.53
CA VAL A 31 0.39 -3.72 18.17
C VAL A 31 -0.32 -4.69 17.22
N PRO A 32 -0.41 -4.37 15.91
CA PRO A 32 -1.00 -5.28 14.93
C PRO A 32 -0.36 -6.66 14.96
N ARG A 33 -1.20 -7.70 15.11
CA ARG A 33 -0.77 -9.11 15.12
C ARG A 33 -0.83 -9.75 13.74
N TYR A 34 -1.75 -9.30 12.89
CA TYR A 34 -2.07 -9.93 11.62
C TYR A 34 -1.69 -9.01 10.46
N GLY A 35 -0.76 -9.48 9.64
CA GLY A 35 -0.24 -8.75 8.47
C GLY A 35 0.75 -7.64 8.82
N PRO A 36 1.51 -7.14 7.82
CA PRO A 36 2.52 -6.12 8.04
C PRO A 36 1.93 -4.71 8.15
N VAL A 37 2.56 -3.87 8.95
CA VAL A 37 2.40 -2.40 8.90
C VAL A 37 3.04 -1.91 7.61
N ARG A 38 2.25 -1.32 6.71
CA ARG A 38 2.71 -0.94 5.37
C ARG A 38 2.95 0.56 5.24
N VAL A 39 4.12 0.93 4.76
CA VAL A 39 4.41 2.24 4.18
C VAL A 39 4.34 2.07 2.66
N SER A 40 3.27 2.56 2.03
CA SER A 40 3.02 2.35 0.60
C SER A 40 3.29 3.62 -0.19
N VAL A 41 3.96 3.47 -1.33
CA VAL A 41 4.06 4.48 -2.38
C VAL A 41 3.18 4.03 -3.53
N HIS A 42 2.28 4.91 -3.97
CA HIS A 42 1.46 4.73 -5.16
C HIS A 42 2.01 5.63 -6.27
N PRO A 43 2.75 5.08 -7.26
CA PRO A 43 3.47 5.89 -8.25
C PRO A 43 2.62 6.97 -8.94
N LEU A 44 1.36 6.67 -9.29
CA LEU A 44 0.46 7.66 -9.93
C LEU A 44 0.15 8.90 -9.08
N TYR A 45 0.32 8.82 -7.76
CA TYR A 45 -0.06 9.88 -6.82
C TYR A 45 1.13 10.46 -6.06
N ASP A 46 2.14 9.63 -5.79
CA ASP A 46 3.26 9.96 -4.90
C ASP A 46 4.57 10.25 -5.67
N THR A 47 4.58 10.04 -6.99
CA THR A 47 5.73 10.33 -7.86
C THR A 47 5.32 11.18 -9.06
N ASP A 48 6.24 11.36 -10.01
CA ASP A 48 6.00 12.13 -11.23
C ASP A 48 5.37 11.26 -12.35
N ALA A 49 4.98 10.01 -12.06
CA ALA A 49 4.32 9.14 -13.02
C ALA A 49 2.88 9.63 -13.29
N SER A 50 2.54 9.76 -14.57
CA SER A 50 1.25 10.31 -15.03
C SER A 50 0.42 9.31 -15.83
N THR A 51 1.02 8.19 -16.23
CA THR A 51 0.36 7.10 -16.95
C THR A 51 0.55 5.77 -16.24
N GLU A 52 -0.32 4.79 -16.52
CA GLU A 52 -0.18 3.42 -15.98
C GLU A 52 1.18 2.79 -16.35
N ALA A 53 1.63 2.98 -17.59
CA ALA A 53 2.94 2.48 -18.04
C ALA A 53 4.11 3.10 -17.28
N GLU A 54 4.06 4.42 -17.05
CA GLU A 54 5.06 5.11 -16.21
C GLU A 54 5.00 4.63 -14.75
N ALA A 55 3.81 4.39 -14.23
CA ALA A 55 3.63 3.90 -12.87
C ALA A 55 4.13 2.45 -12.70
N ILE A 56 3.99 1.59 -13.72
CA ILE A 56 4.58 0.25 -13.74
C ILE A 56 6.11 0.33 -13.81
N ALA A 57 6.64 1.16 -14.73
CA ALA A 57 8.08 1.37 -14.85
C ALA A 57 8.69 1.92 -13.54
N GLU A 58 7.96 2.76 -12.81
CA GLU A 58 8.38 3.27 -11.51
C GLU A 58 8.44 2.16 -10.44
N VAL A 59 7.48 1.22 -10.43
CA VAL A 59 7.55 0.01 -9.59
C VAL A 59 8.80 -0.80 -9.93
N GLU A 60 9.12 -1.00 -11.21
CA GLU A 60 10.31 -1.73 -11.65
C GLU A 60 11.60 -1.01 -11.22
N ARG A 61 11.65 0.31 -11.39
CA ARG A 61 12.79 1.15 -10.95
C ARG A 61 13.01 1.03 -9.44
N ILE A 62 11.94 1.08 -8.65
CA ILE A 62 12.02 0.90 -7.19
C ILE A 62 12.46 -0.52 -6.86
N ALA A 63 11.98 -1.54 -7.57
CA ALA A 63 12.38 -2.92 -7.33
C ALA A 63 13.89 -3.11 -7.55
N ALA A 64 14.44 -2.50 -8.61
CA ALA A 64 15.88 -2.48 -8.86
C ALA A 64 16.66 -1.80 -7.73
N LEU A 65 16.17 -0.67 -7.20
CA LEU A 65 16.79 0.01 -6.04
C LEU A 65 16.77 -0.85 -4.76
N LEU A 66 15.71 -1.64 -4.58
CA LEU A 66 15.55 -2.53 -3.44
C LEU A 66 16.28 -3.87 -3.62
N GLY A 67 16.78 -4.17 -4.83
CA GLY A 67 17.34 -5.49 -5.15
C GLY A 67 16.29 -6.61 -5.14
N THR A 68 15.06 -6.30 -5.54
CA THR A 68 13.91 -7.21 -5.52
C THR A 68 13.29 -7.34 -6.91
N THR A 69 12.44 -8.35 -7.11
CA THR A 69 11.66 -8.52 -8.33
C THR A 69 10.20 -8.12 -8.07
N PRO A 70 9.58 -7.27 -8.91
CA PRO A 70 8.16 -6.98 -8.78
C PRO A 70 7.31 -8.24 -8.89
N THR A 71 6.34 -8.38 -7.99
CA THR A 71 5.27 -9.36 -8.11
C THR A 71 4.13 -8.74 -8.91
N VAL A 72 3.66 -9.47 -9.92
CA VAL A 72 2.52 -9.07 -10.75
C VAL A 72 1.39 -10.07 -10.56
N GLN A 73 0.27 -9.63 -9.99
CA GLN A 73 -0.88 -10.51 -9.74
C GLN A 73 -2.19 -9.75 -9.87
N HIS A 74 -3.13 -10.26 -10.66
CA HIS A 74 -4.47 -9.67 -10.85
C HIS A 74 -4.47 -8.17 -11.25
N GLY A 75 -3.42 -7.71 -11.93
CA GLY A 75 -3.23 -6.29 -12.29
C GLY A 75 -2.68 -5.42 -11.16
N HIS A 76 -2.18 -6.02 -10.07
CA HIS A 76 -1.35 -5.36 -9.09
C HIS A 76 0.12 -5.58 -9.45
N HIS A 77 0.87 -4.50 -9.61
CA HIS A 77 2.32 -4.50 -9.73
C HIS A 77 2.90 -4.02 -8.41
N VAL A 78 3.57 -4.91 -7.67
CA VAL A 78 4.03 -4.62 -6.31
C VAL A 78 5.49 -5.00 -6.15
N THR A 79 6.25 -4.12 -5.53
CA THR A 79 7.58 -4.44 -5.00
C THR A 79 7.72 -3.92 -3.58
N GLY A 80 8.64 -4.46 -2.79
CA GLY A 80 8.84 -3.99 -1.43
C GLY A 80 9.90 -4.76 -0.66
N VAL A 81 10.25 -4.23 0.50
CA VAL A 81 11.21 -4.81 1.45
C VAL A 81 10.60 -4.83 2.84
N GLU A 82 10.93 -5.85 3.61
CA GLU A 82 10.41 -6.09 4.96
C GLU A 82 11.48 -5.83 6.03
N PHE A 83 11.03 -5.24 7.14
CA PHE A 83 11.76 -4.97 8.36
C PHE A 83 10.96 -5.57 9.52
N GLY A 84 11.07 -6.89 9.71
CA GLY A 84 10.19 -7.61 10.63
C GLY A 84 8.72 -7.50 10.20
N SER A 85 7.86 -6.97 11.07
CA SER A 85 6.43 -6.75 10.78
C SER A 85 6.14 -5.46 10.00
N VAL A 86 7.15 -4.67 9.66
CA VAL A 86 6.97 -3.43 8.87
C VAL A 86 7.42 -3.67 7.44
N ARG A 87 6.64 -3.19 6.46
CA ARG A 87 6.96 -3.33 5.03
C ARG A 87 6.93 -1.96 4.36
N TYR A 88 8.01 -1.64 3.64
CA TYR A 88 7.98 -0.59 2.62
C TYR A 88 7.59 -1.23 1.29
N GLN A 89 6.65 -0.62 0.56
CA GLN A 89 6.24 -1.13 -0.74
C GLN A 89 5.92 -0.01 -1.73
N ALA A 90 6.13 -0.28 -3.02
CA ALA A 90 5.54 0.48 -4.11
C ALA A 90 4.49 -0.39 -4.80
N VAL A 91 3.31 0.18 -5.08
CA VAL A 91 2.18 -0.54 -5.66
C VAL A 91 1.45 0.31 -6.70
N THR A 92 1.28 -0.28 -7.88
CA THR A 92 0.41 0.23 -8.94
C THR A 92 -0.69 -0.80 -9.20
N ILE A 93 -1.93 -0.34 -9.31
CA ILE A 93 -3.08 -1.15 -9.67
C ILE A 93 -3.52 -0.68 -11.04
N THR A 94 -3.62 -1.60 -12.00
CA THR A 94 -4.01 -1.25 -13.37
C THR A 94 -5.48 -0.86 -13.44
N GLN A 95 -5.81 -0.03 -14.42
CA GLN A 95 -7.17 0.40 -14.70
C GLN A 95 -8.10 -0.80 -14.93
N ALA A 96 -7.64 -1.82 -15.65
CA ALA A 96 -8.40 -3.05 -15.85
C ALA A 96 -8.69 -3.81 -14.53
N ALA A 97 -7.77 -3.76 -13.57
CA ALA A 97 -8.00 -4.34 -12.24
C ALA A 97 -8.99 -3.51 -11.41
N MET A 98 -8.91 -2.18 -11.51
CA MET A 98 -9.88 -1.27 -10.89
C MET A 98 -11.29 -1.47 -11.48
N GLU A 99 -11.42 -1.59 -12.80
CA GLU A 99 -12.69 -1.87 -13.48
C GLU A 99 -13.27 -3.23 -13.09
N ARG A 100 -12.43 -4.26 -13.00
CA ARG A 100 -12.86 -5.57 -12.47
C ARG A 100 -13.36 -5.44 -11.03
N ARG A 101 -12.68 -4.66 -10.19
CA ARG A 101 -13.08 -4.42 -8.81
C ARG A 101 -14.41 -3.68 -8.74
N ALA A 102 -14.60 -2.63 -9.54
CA ALA A 102 -15.86 -1.89 -9.63
C ALA A 102 -17.02 -2.77 -10.10
N ALA A 103 -16.77 -3.65 -11.09
CA ALA A 103 -17.74 -4.61 -11.55
C ALA A 103 -18.07 -5.68 -10.49
N LEU A 104 -17.12 -6.08 -9.65
CA LEU A 104 -17.41 -6.96 -8.51
C LEU A 104 -18.24 -6.24 -7.44
N GLU A 105 -17.87 -5.00 -7.12
CA GLU A 105 -18.57 -4.18 -6.11
C GLU A 105 -20.01 -3.86 -6.52
N SER A 106 -20.30 -3.71 -7.81
CA SER A 106 -21.67 -3.48 -8.27
C SER A 106 -22.64 -4.63 -7.98
N TYR A 107 -22.13 -5.84 -7.69
CA TYR A 107 -22.94 -6.99 -7.26
C TYR A 107 -23.03 -7.16 -5.75
N CYS A 108 -22.26 -6.41 -4.94
CA CYS A 108 -22.20 -6.63 -3.48
C CYS A 108 -23.56 -6.50 -2.79
N ASP A 109 -24.40 -5.57 -3.27
CA ASP A 109 -25.72 -5.30 -2.69
C ASP A 109 -26.86 -5.99 -3.47
N ALA A 110 -26.54 -6.78 -4.49
CA ALA A 110 -27.53 -7.43 -5.35
C ALA A 110 -28.20 -8.65 -4.70
N ILE A 111 -27.60 -9.20 -3.63
CA ILE A 111 -28.11 -10.35 -2.89
C ILE A 111 -28.31 -9.95 -1.43
N THR A 112 -29.56 -9.86 -1.00
CA THR A 112 -29.90 -9.79 0.42
C THR A 112 -30.23 -11.22 0.87
N LEU A 113 -29.61 -11.67 1.95
CA LEU A 113 -30.02 -12.91 2.61
C LEU A 113 -31.32 -12.63 3.35
N ASP A 114 -32.31 -13.50 3.18
CA ASP A 114 -33.48 -13.47 4.05
C ASP A 114 -33.03 -13.63 5.51
N GLU A 115 -33.61 -12.83 6.41
CA GLU A 115 -33.39 -13.04 7.84
C GLU A 115 -33.77 -14.48 8.19
N ILE A 116 -32.86 -15.18 8.87
CA ILE A 116 -33.19 -16.47 9.46
C ILE A 116 -34.12 -16.16 10.64
N GLU A 117 -35.43 -16.27 10.44
CA GLU A 117 -36.40 -16.20 11.54
C GLU A 117 -36.14 -17.34 12.54
N GLY A 118 -35.76 -16.99 13.77
CA GLY A 118 -35.82 -17.89 14.93
C GLY A 118 -34.49 -18.33 15.55
N ALA A 119 -33.69 -17.39 16.07
CA ALA A 119 -32.68 -17.67 17.09
C ALA A 119 -33.24 -17.42 18.50
#